data_AF-A0A9D6WZI2-F1
#
_entry.id   AF-A0A9D6WZI2-F1
#
_cell.length_a   1.000
_cell.length_b   1.000
_cell.length_c   1.000
_cell.angle_alpha   90.00
_cell.angle_beta   90.00
_cell.angle_gamma   90.00
#
_symmetry.space_group_name_H-M   'P 1'
#
loop_
_entity.id
_entity.type
_entity.pdbx_description
1 polymer ?
#
loop_
_entity_poly.entity_id
_entity_poly.type
_entity_poly.pdbx_seq_one_letter_code
_entity_poly.pdbx_strand_id
1 'polypeptide(L)'
;MAGLLGLLATAVAPRFSGRGAQQLAVHEAMTQAQRLARSVSQAVLGNAAAFPEVRESVEVLARNLRALKAGQGAVPGVPALAGGLQPLLASVLPLVERAEKSAAVVLTQEKALPRLAEALRAVSRQSADLLEVAETLSSLQLQQGASAAEVYAVGQLVMLTQRIGKSANELLTAEGVSGEAVPLLGKDLNTFKEIAQGVANGNPELRLPGTRDAQARALLQQLLAQYEQLRRDAGVVLGNLQGLLAAREAEDSVVKDSEPLRRGLDEVAARLRAGESGPWWSLLLGLVVAVAVMALAMPFPGRGEIGRMWSRSRSSPP
;
A
#
# COMPACT_ATOMS: atom_id res chain seq x y z
N MET A 1 -7.25 22.00 -51.83
CA MET A 1 -8.13 21.90 -50.64
C MET A 1 -7.92 20.60 -49.84
N ALA A 2 -7.70 19.43 -50.47
CA ALA A 2 -7.46 18.17 -49.75
C ALA A 2 -6.15 18.10 -48.92
N GLY A 3 -5.07 18.78 -49.33
CA GLY A 3 -3.76 18.71 -48.65
C GLY A 3 -3.66 19.44 -47.29
N LEU A 4 -4.42 20.52 -47.10
CA LEU A 4 -4.41 21.33 -45.86
C LEU A 4 -5.27 20.70 -44.75
N LEU A 5 -6.38 20.04 -45.13
CA LEU A 5 -7.21 19.25 -44.21
C LEU A 5 -6.49 17.98 -43.76
N GLY A 6 -5.72 17.34 -44.65
CA GLY A 6 -4.84 16.23 -44.30
C GLY A 6 -3.75 16.63 -43.29
N LEU A 7 -3.10 17.79 -43.48
CA LEU A 7 -2.07 18.29 -42.57
C LEU A 7 -2.62 18.65 -41.17
N LEU A 8 -3.81 19.26 -41.10
CA LEU A 8 -4.48 19.55 -39.82
C LEU A 8 -4.94 18.26 -39.13
N ALA A 9 -5.48 17.28 -39.86
CA ALA A 9 -5.83 15.98 -39.31
C ALA A 9 -4.61 15.23 -38.76
N THR A 10 -3.46 15.28 -39.47
CA THR A 10 -2.21 14.67 -38.99
C THR A 10 -1.57 15.41 -37.81
N ALA A 11 -1.82 16.71 -37.64
CA ALA A 11 -1.32 17.49 -36.50
C ALA A 11 -2.19 17.36 -35.25
N VAL A 12 -3.47 17.00 -35.42
CA VAL A 12 -4.46 16.92 -34.34
C VAL A 12 -4.62 15.48 -33.81
N ALA A 13 -4.58 14.47 -34.69
CA ALA A 13 -4.67 13.06 -34.30
C ALA A 13 -3.65 12.60 -33.23
N PRO A 14 -2.34 12.93 -33.32
CA PRO A 14 -1.37 12.53 -32.30
C PRO A 14 -1.56 13.27 -30.95
N ARG A 15 -2.20 14.46 -30.96
CA ARG A 15 -2.48 15.23 -29.75
C ARG A 15 -3.68 14.68 -28.97
N PHE A 16 -4.69 14.16 -29.68
CA PHE A 16 -5.83 13.48 -29.05
C PHE A 16 -5.43 12.10 -28.52
N SER A 17 -4.61 11.33 -29.24
CA SER A 17 -4.09 10.04 -28.75
C SER A 17 -3.15 10.20 -27.55
N GLY A 18 -2.30 11.22 -27.57
CA GLY A 18 -1.34 11.50 -26.49
C GLY A 18 -1.99 11.90 -25.17
N ARG A 19 -3.05 12.73 -25.19
CA ARG A 19 -3.76 13.13 -23.96
C ARG A 19 -4.54 11.98 -23.33
N GLY A 20 -5.16 11.13 -24.14
CA GLY A 20 -5.82 9.91 -23.66
C GLY A 20 -4.81 8.99 -22.95
N ALA A 21 -3.64 8.77 -23.55
CA ALA A 21 -2.56 7.99 -22.96
C ALA A 21 -2.03 8.60 -21.64
N GLN A 22 -1.88 9.93 -21.57
CA GLN A 22 -1.49 10.61 -20.34
C GLN A 22 -2.54 10.49 -19.23
N GLN A 23 -3.83 10.62 -19.55
CA GLN A 23 -4.91 10.47 -18.58
C GLN A 23 -4.99 9.04 -18.04
N LEU A 24 -4.82 8.04 -18.91
CA LEU A 24 -4.74 6.63 -18.50
C LEU A 24 -3.54 6.38 -17.59
N ALA A 25 -2.36 6.90 -17.94
CA ALA A 25 -1.16 6.73 -17.12
C ALA A 25 -1.30 7.38 -15.73
N VAL A 26 -1.91 8.56 -15.61
CA VAL A 26 -2.19 9.20 -14.32
C VAL A 26 -3.22 8.40 -13.54
N HIS A 27 -4.30 7.93 -14.19
CA HIS A 27 -5.32 7.11 -13.53
C HIS A 27 -4.75 5.80 -13.00
N GLU A 28 -3.98 5.09 -13.82
CA GLU A 28 -3.31 3.86 -13.42
C GLU A 28 -2.32 4.14 -12.28
N ALA A 29 -1.52 5.20 -12.34
CA ALA A 29 -0.66 5.60 -11.23
C ALA A 29 -1.43 5.82 -9.92
N MET A 30 -2.61 6.46 -9.95
CA MET A 30 -3.45 6.64 -8.77
C MET A 30 -3.95 5.32 -8.19
N THR A 31 -4.50 4.43 -9.03
CA THR A 31 -4.95 3.11 -8.61
C THR A 31 -3.80 2.32 -7.99
N GLN A 32 -2.62 2.40 -8.58
CA GLN A 32 -1.44 1.70 -8.10
C GLN A 32 -0.88 2.27 -6.80
N ALA A 33 -0.94 3.58 -6.59
CA ALA A 33 -0.58 4.19 -5.31
C ALA A 33 -1.47 3.66 -4.15
N GLN A 34 -2.78 3.53 -4.39
CA GLN A 34 -3.71 2.98 -3.41
C GLN A 34 -3.50 1.48 -3.19
N ARG A 35 -3.31 0.71 -4.28
CA ARG A 35 -3.01 -0.72 -4.20
C ARG A 35 -1.68 -0.98 -3.48
N LEU A 36 -0.68 -0.14 -3.69
CA LEU A 36 0.60 -0.20 -3.00
C LEU A 36 0.42 -0.01 -1.48
N ALA A 37 -0.28 1.03 -1.05
CA ALA A 37 -0.51 1.26 0.39
C ALA A 37 -1.20 0.07 1.06
N ARG A 38 -2.25 -0.47 0.42
CA ARG A 38 -2.95 -1.66 0.94
C ARG A 38 -2.06 -2.90 0.97
N SER A 39 -1.37 -3.21 -0.13
CA SER A 39 -0.55 -4.42 -0.26
C SER A 39 0.66 -4.39 0.66
N VAL A 40 1.28 -3.22 0.86
CA VAL A 40 2.38 -3.05 1.84
C VAL A 40 1.90 -3.37 3.25
N SER A 41 0.75 -2.81 3.69
CA SER A 41 0.20 -3.15 5.00
C SER A 41 -0.09 -4.65 5.16
N GLN A 42 -0.61 -5.30 4.12
CA GLN A 42 -0.84 -6.75 4.15
C GLN A 42 0.48 -7.54 4.22
N ALA A 43 1.50 -7.13 3.45
CA ALA A 43 2.80 -7.78 3.42
C ALA A 43 3.53 -7.69 4.78
N VAL A 44 3.46 -6.53 5.44
CA VAL A 44 4.04 -6.33 6.78
C VAL A 44 3.35 -7.16 7.84
N LEU A 45 2.05 -7.42 7.69
CA LEU A 45 1.29 -8.37 8.51
C LEU A 45 1.57 -9.85 8.19
N GLY A 46 2.55 -10.12 7.31
CA GLY A 46 2.99 -11.44 6.92
C GLY A 46 2.11 -12.13 5.88
N ASN A 47 1.26 -11.39 5.16
CA ASN A 47 0.52 -11.95 4.03
C ASN A 47 1.47 -12.14 2.83
N ALA A 48 1.96 -13.37 2.64
CA ALA A 48 2.88 -13.73 1.56
C ALA A 48 2.34 -13.40 0.15
N ALA A 49 1.02 -13.47 -0.05
CA ALA A 49 0.40 -13.19 -1.34
C ALA A 49 0.45 -11.69 -1.72
N ALA A 50 0.70 -10.80 -0.76
CA ALA A 50 0.76 -9.37 -1.01
C ALA A 50 2.11 -8.89 -1.58
N PHE A 51 3.20 -9.64 -1.43
CA PHE A 51 4.53 -9.23 -1.93
C PHE A 51 4.59 -9.06 -3.46
N PRO A 52 4.02 -9.96 -4.28
CA PRO A 52 3.87 -9.73 -5.71
C PRO A 52 3.09 -8.44 -6.03
N GLU A 53 2.01 -8.15 -5.28
CA GLU A 53 1.22 -6.94 -5.47
C GLU A 53 2.01 -5.67 -5.13
N VAL A 54 2.83 -5.68 -4.06
CA VAL A 54 3.73 -4.57 -3.71
C VAL A 54 4.69 -4.28 -4.87
N ARG A 55 5.35 -5.34 -5.37
CA ARG A 55 6.33 -5.25 -6.47
C ARG A 55 5.69 -4.70 -7.74
N GLU A 56 4.55 -5.24 -8.13
CA GLU A 56 3.84 -4.80 -9.34
C GLU A 56 3.35 -3.35 -9.20
N SER A 57 2.75 -3.00 -8.06
CA SER A 57 2.18 -1.67 -7.83
C SER A 57 3.24 -0.58 -7.89
N VAL A 58 4.38 -0.79 -7.22
CA VAL A 58 5.47 0.20 -7.20
C VAL A 58 6.14 0.34 -8.56
N GLU A 59 6.28 -0.76 -9.31
CA GLU A 59 6.87 -0.75 -10.64
C GLU A 59 5.97 -0.02 -11.64
N VAL A 60 4.66 -0.32 -11.67
CA VAL A 60 3.70 0.37 -12.55
C VAL A 60 3.61 1.85 -12.20
N LEU A 61 3.48 2.19 -10.91
CA LEU A 61 3.43 3.57 -10.43
C LEU A 61 4.64 4.36 -10.93
N ALA A 62 5.85 3.85 -10.66
CA ALA A 62 7.06 4.58 -10.97
C ALA A 62 7.35 4.65 -12.47
N ARG A 63 7.03 3.60 -13.25
CA ARG A 63 7.11 3.64 -14.72
C ARG A 63 6.19 4.71 -15.30
N ASN A 64 4.93 4.78 -14.85
CA ASN A 64 3.96 5.74 -15.37
C ASN A 64 4.35 7.19 -15.07
N LEU A 65 4.85 7.50 -13.86
CA LEU A 65 5.30 8.86 -13.53
C LEU A 65 6.57 9.26 -14.26
N ARG A 66 7.52 8.34 -14.46
CA ARG A 66 8.71 8.62 -15.28
C ARG A 66 8.35 8.85 -16.75
N ALA A 67 7.41 8.07 -17.30
CA ALA A 67 6.91 8.26 -18.66
C ALA A 67 6.24 9.64 -18.83
N LEU A 68 5.41 10.06 -17.87
CA LEU A 68 4.78 11.38 -17.86
C LEU A 68 5.80 12.53 -17.76
N LYS A 69 6.93 12.32 -17.08
CA LYS A 69 8.01 13.32 -16.95
C LYS A 69 8.81 13.47 -18.23
N ALA A 70 9.32 12.36 -18.77
CA ALA A 70 10.32 12.35 -19.84
C ALA A 70 9.72 12.31 -21.25
N GLY A 71 8.51 11.79 -21.41
CA GLY A 71 7.86 11.62 -22.72
C GLY A 71 8.56 10.68 -23.70
N GLN A 72 9.59 10.00 -23.23
CA GLN A 72 10.33 8.97 -23.95
C GLN A 72 10.63 7.83 -22.97
N GLY A 73 10.21 6.60 -23.31
CA GLY A 73 10.56 5.36 -22.58
C GLY A 73 9.44 4.71 -21.74
N ALA A 74 9.65 3.41 -21.48
CA ALA A 74 8.88 2.39 -20.72
C ALA A 74 7.42 2.12 -21.12
N VAL A 75 6.62 3.15 -21.44
CA VAL A 75 5.23 2.98 -21.90
C VAL A 75 5.10 3.57 -23.31
N PRO A 76 4.99 2.73 -24.36
CA PRO A 76 4.87 3.22 -25.74
C PRO A 76 3.66 4.15 -25.90
N GLY A 77 3.87 5.34 -26.46
CA GLY A 77 2.78 6.25 -26.82
C GLY A 77 2.32 7.24 -25.75
N VAL A 78 2.97 7.31 -24.58
CA VAL A 78 2.73 8.37 -23.56
C VAL A 78 3.69 9.55 -23.79
N PRO A 79 3.22 10.70 -24.30
CA PRO A 79 4.07 11.89 -24.44
C PRO A 79 4.32 12.57 -23.09
N ALA A 80 5.38 13.39 -23.02
CA ALA A 80 5.69 14.18 -21.83
C ALA A 80 4.55 15.15 -21.50
N LEU A 81 4.32 15.39 -20.21
CA LEU A 81 3.43 16.45 -19.77
C LEU A 81 3.93 17.81 -20.28
N ALA A 82 2.97 18.67 -20.65
CA ALA A 82 3.26 20.04 -21.10
C ALA A 82 3.97 20.85 -20.01
N GLY A 83 4.73 21.88 -20.41
CA GLY A 83 5.58 22.66 -19.49
C GLY A 83 4.86 23.23 -18.27
N GLY A 84 3.58 23.62 -18.38
CA GLY A 84 2.77 24.10 -17.25
C GLY A 84 2.41 23.04 -16.20
N LEU A 85 2.46 21.75 -16.55
CA LEU A 85 2.16 20.62 -15.68
C LEU A 85 3.41 19.99 -15.05
N GLN A 86 4.59 20.28 -15.61
CA GLN A 86 5.88 19.76 -15.09
C GLN A 86 6.17 20.15 -13.63
N PRO A 87 5.89 21.37 -13.16
CA PRO A 87 6.08 21.73 -11.74
C PRO A 87 5.20 20.92 -10.79
N LEU A 88 3.98 20.58 -11.23
CA LEU A 88 3.04 19.79 -10.44
C LEU A 88 3.46 18.31 -10.42
N LEU A 89 3.96 17.76 -11.53
CA LEU A 89 4.56 16.43 -11.52
C LEU A 89 5.83 16.39 -10.66
N ALA A 90 6.64 17.45 -10.69
CA ALA A 90 7.86 17.56 -9.90
C ALA A 90 7.61 17.57 -8.38
N SER A 91 6.46 18.04 -7.90
CA SER A 91 6.10 17.94 -6.48
C SER A 91 5.66 16.54 -6.05
N VAL A 92 5.20 15.71 -7.00
CA VAL A 92 4.74 14.34 -6.76
C VAL A 92 5.88 13.31 -6.81
N LEU A 93 6.89 13.54 -7.66
CA LEU A 93 8.01 12.61 -7.83
C LEU A 93 8.73 12.20 -6.53
N PRO A 94 9.02 13.11 -5.58
CA PRO A 94 9.66 12.73 -4.32
C PRO A 94 8.83 11.73 -3.50
N LEU A 95 7.49 11.81 -3.57
CA LEU A 95 6.60 10.86 -2.88
C LEU A 95 6.73 9.46 -3.49
N VAL A 96 6.82 9.38 -4.82
CA VAL A 96 7.00 8.12 -5.55
C VAL A 96 8.37 7.52 -5.26
N GLU A 97 9.44 8.33 -5.25
CA GLU A 97 10.78 7.86 -4.93
C GLU A 97 10.88 7.34 -3.48
N ARG A 98 10.19 7.97 -2.53
CA ARG A 98 10.08 7.44 -1.17
C ARG A 98 9.28 6.14 -1.14
N ALA A 99 8.15 6.07 -1.84
CA ALA A 99 7.36 4.85 -1.94
C ALA A 99 8.16 3.68 -2.56
N GLU A 100 9.00 3.94 -3.57
CA GLU A 100 9.91 2.94 -4.16
C GLU A 100 10.94 2.43 -3.14
N LYS A 101 11.59 3.34 -2.40
CA LYS A 101 12.56 2.97 -1.36
C LYS A 101 11.90 2.16 -0.25
N SER A 102 10.76 2.60 0.24
CA SER A 102 10.01 1.92 1.30
C SER A 102 9.49 0.56 0.86
N ALA A 103 8.92 0.46 -0.35
CA ALA A 103 8.51 -0.82 -0.92
C ALA A 103 9.70 -1.78 -1.05
N ALA A 104 10.88 -1.29 -1.47
CA ALA A 104 12.09 -2.11 -1.52
C ALA A 104 12.48 -2.67 -0.16
N VAL A 105 12.43 -1.86 0.91
CA VAL A 105 12.68 -2.32 2.30
C VAL A 105 11.73 -3.46 2.67
N VAL A 106 10.42 -3.31 2.41
CA VAL A 106 9.42 -4.36 2.70
C VAL A 106 9.71 -5.62 1.89
N LEU A 107 10.01 -5.49 0.59
CA LEU A 107 10.34 -6.61 -0.29
C LEU A 107 11.61 -7.35 0.15
N THR A 108 12.59 -6.69 0.79
CA THR A 108 13.76 -7.39 1.35
C THR A 108 13.37 -8.41 2.44
N GLN A 109 12.22 -8.18 3.10
CA GLN A 109 11.72 -9.00 4.19
C GLN A 109 10.67 -10.04 3.74
N GLU A 110 10.55 -10.31 2.42
CA GLU A 110 9.56 -11.23 1.82
C GLU A 110 9.52 -12.63 2.46
N LYS A 111 10.67 -13.14 2.92
CA LYS A 111 10.76 -14.43 3.62
C LYS A 111 10.60 -14.33 5.13
N ALA A 112 10.91 -13.17 5.72
CA ALA A 112 10.96 -12.98 7.16
C ALA A 112 9.57 -12.64 7.72
N LEU A 113 8.86 -11.69 7.12
CA LEU A 113 7.56 -11.20 7.63
C LEU A 113 6.48 -12.29 7.75
N PRO A 114 6.29 -13.20 6.77
CA PRO A 114 5.33 -14.29 6.93
C PRO A 114 5.67 -15.22 8.10
N ARG A 115 6.95 -15.58 8.25
CA ARG A 115 7.43 -16.42 9.36
C ARG A 115 7.26 -15.74 10.71
N LEU A 116 7.50 -14.43 10.77
CA LEU A 116 7.27 -13.63 11.98
C LEU A 116 5.78 -13.63 12.36
N ALA A 117 4.89 -13.44 11.39
CA ALA A 117 3.45 -13.46 11.64
C ALA A 117 2.97 -14.86 12.10
N GLU A 118 3.53 -15.93 11.54
CA GLU A 118 3.27 -17.30 12.02
C GLU A 118 3.74 -17.51 13.46
N ALA A 119 4.96 -17.07 13.78
CA ALA A 119 5.53 -17.14 15.12
C ALA A 119 4.69 -16.34 16.14
N LEU A 120 4.28 -15.12 15.81
CA LEU A 120 3.42 -14.30 16.67
C LEU A 120 2.06 -14.96 16.92
N ARG A 121 1.42 -15.53 15.90
CA ARG A 121 0.18 -16.31 16.07
C ARG A 121 0.39 -17.55 16.93
N ALA A 122 1.53 -18.22 16.79
CA ALA A 122 1.89 -19.36 17.64
C ALA A 122 2.06 -18.94 19.10
N VAL A 123 2.79 -17.84 19.37
CA VAL A 123 2.95 -17.27 20.71
C VAL A 123 1.60 -16.93 21.32
N SER A 124 0.70 -16.26 20.58
CA SER A 124 -0.64 -15.93 21.11
C SER A 124 -1.51 -17.17 21.42
N ARG A 125 -1.39 -18.25 20.65
CA ARG A 125 -2.11 -19.49 20.95
C ARG A 125 -1.52 -20.19 22.16
N GLN A 126 -0.21 -20.39 22.16
CA GLN A 126 0.50 -21.08 23.24
C GLN A 126 0.42 -20.32 24.57
N SER A 127 0.28 -18.99 24.55
CA SER A 127 0.02 -18.22 25.78
C SER A 127 -1.33 -18.56 26.41
N ALA A 128 -2.35 -18.87 25.61
CA ALA A 128 -3.64 -19.32 26.13
C ALA A 128 -3.54 -20.74 26.73
N ASP A 129 -2.77 -21.63 26.08
CA ASP A 129 -2.51 -22.97 26.62
C ASP A 129 -1.76 -22.90 27.96
N LEU A 130 -0.76 -22.01 28.07
CA LEU A 130 -0.04 -21.77 29.33
C LEU A 130 -0.94 -21.18 30.42
N LEU A 131 -1.90 -20.32 30.05
CA LEU A 131 -2.84 -19.71 30.98
C LEU A 131 -3.66 -20.79 31.68
N GLU A 132 -4.19 -21.77 30.93
CA GLU A 132 -4.99 -22.87 31.48
C GLU A 132 -4.20 -23.69 32.52
N VAL A 133 -2.94 -24.01 32.21
CA VAL A 133 -2.05 -24.74 33.14
C VAL A 133 -1.72 -23.89 34.37
N ALA A 134 -1.47 -22.60 34.20
CA ALA A 134 -1.17 -21.67 35.29
C ALA A 134 -2.39 -21.46 36.22
N GLU A 135 -3.61 -21.37 35.69
CA GLU A 135 -4.85 -21.28 36.46
C GLU A 135 -5.13 -22.57 37.24
N THR A 136 -4.86 -23.73 36.63
CA THR A 136 -4.95 -25.03 37.30
C THR A 136 -3.96 -25.11 38.47
N LEU A 137 -2.70 -24.69 38.25
CA LEU A 137 -1.69 -24.62 39.31
C LEU A 137 -2.09 -23.64 40.42
N SER A 138 -2.64 -22.48 40.06
CA SER A 138 -3.12 -21.48 41.03
C SER A 138 -4.22 -22.06 41.92
N SER A 139 -5.18 -22.74 41.32
CA SER A 139 -6.29 -23.38 42.04
C SER A 139 -5.80 -24.46 43.00
N LEU A 140 -4.84 -25.28 42.55
CA LEU A 140 -4.23 -26.33 43.37
C LEU A 140 -3.48 -25.73 44.58
N GLN A 141 -2.68 -24.69 44.38
CA GLN A 141 -1.94 -24.04 45.47
C GLN A 141 -2.86 -23.40 46.51
N LEU A 142 -3.96 -22.79 46.08
CA LEU A 142 -4.97 -22.25 47.00
C LEU A 142 -5.63 -23.35 47.85
N GLN A 143 -5.95 -24.50 47.25
CA GLN A 143 -6.52 -25.65 47.97
C GLN A 143 -5.54 -26.25 48.98
N GLN A 144 -4.24 -26.25 48.66
CA GLN A 144 -3.18 -26.77 49.53
C GLN A 144 -2.75 -25.79 50.62
N GLY A 145 -3.33 -24.58 50.68
CA GLY A 145 -2.97 -23.57 51.68
C GLY A 145 -1.56 -23.00 51.48
N ALA A 146 -1.14 -22.82 50.22
CA ALA A 146 0.17 -22.26 49.88
C ALA A 146 0.38 -20.87 50.52
N SER A 147 1.66 -20.50 50.71
CA SER A 147 2.01 -19.22 51.31
C SER A 147 1.59 -18.03 50.42
N ALA A 148 1.45 -16.85 51.02
CA ALA A 148 1.13 -15.63 50.26
C ALA A 148 2.13 -15.34 49.13
N ALA A 149 3.40 -15.69 49.32
CA ALA A 149 4.44 -15.53 48.30
C ALA A 149 4.23 -16.47 47.10
N GLU A 150 3.85 -17.73 47.35
CA GLU A 150 3.55 -18.70 46.30
C GLU A 150 2.29 -18.34 45.52
N VAL A 151 1.21 -17.98 46.23
CA VAL A 151 -0.04 -17.53 45.59
C VAL A 151 0.19 -16.29 44.73
N TYR A 152 0.99 -15.33 45.23
CA TYR A 152 1.37 -14.16 44.44
C TYR A 152 2.18 -14.55 43.19
N ALA A 153 3.17 -15.43 43.32
CA ALA A 153 4.00 -15.87 42.22
C ALA A 153 3.20 -16.58 41.12
N VAL A 154 2.32 -17.51 41.48
CA VAL A 154 1.47 -18.19 40.48
C VAL A 154 0.42 -17.24 39.88
N GLY A 155 -0.10 -16.29 40.66
CA GLY A 155 -0.92 -15.19 40.12
C GLY A 155 -0.16 -14.32 39.10
N GLN A 156 1.13 -14.06 39.31
CA GLN A 156 1.97 -13.39 38.31
C GLN A 156 2.14 -14.23 37.05
N LEU A 157 2.29 -15.56 37.14
CA LEU A 157 2.36 -16.43 35.97
C LEU A 157 1.10 -16.30 35.10
N VAL A 158 -0.09 -16.36 35.71
CA VAL A 158 -1.38 -16.15 35.03
C VAL A 158 -1.38 -14.81 34.29
N MET A 159 -1.05 -13.71 34.97
CA MET A 159 -1.04 -12.38 34.35
C MET A 159 0.01 -12.25 33.23
N LEU A 160 1.19 -12.84 33.39
CA LEU A 160 2.25 -12.85 32.39
C LEU A 160 1.84 -13.60 31.11
N THR A 161 1.13 -14.73 31.22
CA THR A 161 0.62 -15.44 30.02
C THR A 161 -0.28 -14.54 29.19
N GLN A 162 -1.20 -13.81 29.85
CA GLN A 162 -2.09 -12.87 29.18
C GLN A 162 -1.32 -11.70 28.56
N ARG A 163 -0.33 -11.14 29.27
CA ARG A 163 0.49 -10.03 28.78
C ARG A 163 1.33 -10.43 27.56
N ILE A 164 1.94 -11.61 27.58
CA ILE A 164 2.67 -12.21 26.45
C ILE A 164 1.75 -12.34 25.22
N GLY A 165 0.57 -12.93 25.40
CA GLY A 165 -0.40 -13.09 24.31
C GLY A 165 -0.87 -11.75 23.76
N LYS A 166 -1.11 -10.77 24.64
CA LYS A 166 -1.48 -9.40 24.24
C LYS A 166 -0.36 -8.74 23.43
N SER A 167 0.90 -8.77 23.88
CA SER A 167 2.02 -8.21 23.14
C SER A 167 2.21 -8.85 21.77
N ALA A 168 2.01 -10.17 21.66
CA ALA A 168 2.07 -10.86 20.37
C ALA A 168 0.96 -10.38 19.42
N ASN A 169 -0.26 -10.19 19.93
CA ASN A 169 -1.39 -9.70 19.13
C ASN A 169 -1.24 -8.23 18.72
N GLU A 170 -0.69 -7.37 19.58
CA GLU A 170 -0.40 -5.97 19.24
C GLU A 170 0.58 -5.84 18.07
N LEU A 171 1.53 -6.78 17.93
CA LEU A 171 2.47 -6.80 16.80
C LEU A 171 1.82 -7.25 15.48
N LEU A 172 0.64 -7.89 15.55
CA LEU A 172 -0.15 -8.38 14.40
C LEU A 172 -1.21 -7.37 13.93
N THR A 173 -1.36 -6.20 14.54
CA THR A 173 -2.33 -5.20 14.09
C THR A 173 -1.71 -4.23 13.08
N ALA A 174 -2.55 -3.61 12.24
CA ALA A 174 -2.12 -2.61 11.26
C ALA A 174 -1.59 -1.32 11.92
N GLU A 175 -2.03 -1.05 13.15
CA GLU A 175 -1.57 0.06 13.98
C GLU A 175 -0.24 -0.25 14.69
N GLY A 176 0.26 -1.50 14.57
CA GLY A 176 1.24 -2.07 15.49
C GLY A 176 2.69 -2.01 15.02
N VAL A 177 3.48 -1.12 15.61
CA VAL A 177 4.49 -1.48 16.62
C VAL A 177 4.52 -0.31 17.60
N SER A 178 3.88 -0.45 18.77
CA SER A 178 4.33 0.39 19.89
C SER A 178 5.79 0.02 20.10
N GLY A 179 6.71 0.99 20.13
CA GLY A 179 8.14 0.72 20.33
C GLY A 179 8.44 -0.12 21.59
N GLU A 180 7.44 -0.31 22.45
CA GLU A 180 7.46 -1.07 23.70
C GLU A 180 7.00 -2.54 23.58
N ALA A 181 6.19 -2.93 22.58
CA ALA A 181 5.60 -4.27 22.55
C ALA A 181 6.63 -5.40 22.45
N VAL A 182 7.70 -5.21 21.65
CA VAL A 182 8.75 -6.22 21.51
C VAL A 182 9.65 -6.29 22.75
N PRO A 183 10.17 -5.17 23.29
CA PRO A 183 10.87 -5.19 24.57
C PRO A 183 10.04 -5.81 25.71
N LEU A 184 8.74 -5.51 25.78
CA LEU A 184 7.85 -6.05 26.79
C LEU A 184 7.67 -7.57 26.65
N LEU A 185 7.46 -8.07 25.43
CA LEU A 185 7.41 -9.51 25.16
C LEU A 185 8.67 -10.22 25.68
N GLY A 186 9.86 -9.69 25.36
CA GLY A 186 11.13 -10.25 25.83
C GLY A 186 11.26 -10.27 27.35
N LYS A 187 10.87 -9.17 28.01
CA LYS A 187 10.87 -9.06 29.48
C LYS A 187 9.93 -10.09 30.12
N ASP A 188 8.70 -10.19 29.62
CA ASP A 188 7.67 -11.05 30.20
C ASP A 188 8.02 -12.53 30.09
N LEU A 189 8.62 -12.93 28.96
CA LEU A 189 9.13 -14.28 28.77
C LEU A 189 10.20 -14.64 29.80
N ASN A 190 11.12 -13.72 30.08
CA ASN A 190 12.18 -13.95 31.06
C ASN A 190 11.61 -14.02 32.48
N THR A 191 10.76 -13.08 32.86
CA THR A 191 10.11 -13.07 34.18
C THR A 191 9.23 -14.31 34.40
N PHE A 192 8.49 -14.74 33.37
CA PHE A 192 7.68 -15.96 33.46
C PHE A 192 8.55 -17.18 33.78
N LYS A 193 9.67 -17.35 33.08
CA LYS A 193 10.60 -18.47 33.31
C LYS A 193 11.17 -18.46 34.72
N GLU A 194 11.63 -17.30 35.16
CA GLU A 194 12.23 -17.11 36.48
C GLU A 194 11.25 -17.49 37.59
N ILE A 195 10.00 -16.99 37.50
CA ILE A 195 8.96 -17.30 38.48
C ILE A 195 8.59 -18.79 38.41
N ALA A 196 8.36 -19.35 37.22
CA ALA A 196 7.97 -20.76 37.07
C ALA A 196 9.04 -21.71 37.63
N GLN A 197 10.33 -21.41 37.39
CA GLN A 197 11.44 -22.15 37.97
C GLN A 197 11.56 -21.94 39.49
N GLY A 198 11.30 -20.72 39.98
CA GLY A 198 11.27 -20.42 41.42
C GLY A 198 10.15 -21.16 42.15
N VAL A 199 8.98 -21.30 41.56
CA VAL A 199 7.87 -22.10 42.13
C VAL A 199 8.22 -23.60 42.11
N ALA A 200 8.88 -24.08 41.06
CA ALA A 200 9.25 -25.50 40.93
C ALA A 200 10.40 -25.91 41.88
N ASN A 201 11.47 -25.11 41.93
CA ASN A 201 12.75 -25.50 42.54
C ASN A 201 13.10 -24.69 43.79
N GLY A 202 12.39 -23.59 44.04
CA GLY A 202 12.72 -22.61 45.07
C GLY A 202 13.52 -21.45 44.51
N ASN A 203 13.29 -20.25 45.08
CA ASN A 203 14.06 -19.05 44.80
C ASN A 203 14.08 -18.18 46.07
N PRO A 204 15.25 -17.98 46.71
CA PRO A 204 15.34 -17.21 47.95
C PRO A 204 15.05 -15.72 47.76
N GLU A 205 15.37 -15.14 46.60
CA GLU A 205 15.11 -13.72 46.29
C GLU A 205 13.60 -13.46 46.18
N LEU A 206 12.86 -14.39 45.56
CA LEU A 206 11.41 -14.35 45.47
C LEU A 206 10.70 -14.90 46.72
N ARG A 207 11.47 -15.37 47.72
CA ARG A 207 10.96 -16.04 48.94
C ARG A 207 10.09 -17.27 48.64
N LEU A 208 10.43 -18.00 47.58
CA LEU A 208 9.75 -19.21 47.17
C LEU A 208 10.48 -20.44 47.73
N PRO A 209 9.81 -21.30 48.52
CA PRO A 209 10.44 -22.50 49.10
C PRO A 209 10.64 -23.62 48.07
N GLY A 210 9.96 -23.54 46.91
CA GLY A 210 9.88 -24.61 45.92
C GLY A 210 8.86 -25.67 46.31
N THR A 211 8.17 -26.25 45.32
CA THR A 211 7.14 -27.25 45.60
C THR A 211 7.71 -28.67 45.77
N ARG A 212 7.17 -29.39 46.76
CA ARG A 212 7.39 -30.83 46.97
C ARG A 212 6.17 -31.68 46.61
N ASP A 213 5.04 -31.03 46.35
CA ASP A 213 3.80 -31.71 45.96
C ASP A 213 3.94 -32.33 44.57
N ALA A 214 3.56 -33.60 44.45
CA ALA A 214 3.74 -34.36 43.22
C ALA A 214 2.86 -33.83 42.08
N GLN A 215 1.63 -33.40 42.39
CA GLN A 215 0.69 -32.89 41.40
C GLN A 215 1.12 -31.50 40.90
N ALA A 216 1.51 -30.60 41.81
CA ALA A 216 2.04 -29.28 41.45
C ALA A 216 3.33 -29.40 40.61
N ARG A 217 4.22 -30.36 40.93
CA ARG A 217 5.41 -30.63 40.11
C ARG A 217 5.07 -31.07 38.71
N ALA A 218 4.09 -31.96 38.53
CA ALA A 218 3.66 -32.41 37.21
C ALA A 218 3.13 -31.24 36.37
N LEU A 219 2.28 -30.38 36.96
CA LEU A 219 1.76 -29.17 36.29
C LEU A 219 2.88 -28.19 35.92
N LEU A 220 3.85 -27.95 36.81
CA LEU A 220 4.98 -27.07 36.53
C LEU A 220 5.91 -27.63 35.45
N GLN A 221 6.12 -28.94 35.40
CA GLN A 221 6.87 -29.58 34.32
C GLN A 221 6.17 -29.41 32.97
N GLN A 222 4.85 -29.60 32.94
CA GLN A 222 4.05 -29.33 31.75
C GLN A 222 4.14 -27.85 31.34
N LEU A 223 3.96 -26.92 32.30
CA LEU A 223 4.03 -25.48 32.08
C LEU A 223 5.38 -25.07 31.49
N LEU A 224 6.49 -25.56 32.07
CA LEU A 224 7.85 -25.26 31.58
C LEU A 224 8.11 -25.87 30.21
N ALA A 225 7.61 -27.08 29.93
CA ALA A 225 7.76 -27.71 28.61
C ALA A 225 7.04 -26.91 27.51
N GLN A 226 5.80 -26.49 27.77
CA GLN A 226 5.03 -25.63 26.86
C GLN A 226 5.69 -24.25 26.69
N TYR A 227 6.18 -23.67 27.79
CA TYR A 227 6.88 -22.39 27.75
C TYR A 227 8.13 -22.45 26.88
N GLU A 228 8.90 -23.54 26.92
CA GLU A 228 10.09 -23.68 26.08
C GLU A 228 9.76 -23.71 24.58
N GLN A 229 8.58 -24.21 24.19
CA GLN A 229 8.09 -24.07 22.82
C GLN A 229 7.74 -22.61 22.50
N LEU A 230 7.01 -21.94 23.38
CA LEU A 230 6.65 -20.52 23.22
C LEU A 230 7.88 -19.63 23.10
N ARG A 231 8.88 -19.87 23.94
CA ARG A 231 10.15 -19.15 23.92
C ARG A 231 10.90 -19.31 22.59
N ARG A 232 10.85 -20.49 21.96
CA ARG A 232 11.47 -20.71 20.65
C ARG A 232 10.79 -19.86 19.57
N ASP A 233 9.46 -19.87 19.54
CA ASP A 233 8.68 -19.10 18.56
C ASP A 233 8.86 -17.58 18.79
N ALA A 234 8.84 -17.13 20.04
CA ALA A 234 9.17 -15.75 20.37
C ALA A 234 10.63 -15.37 20.04
N GLY A 235 11.57 -16.32 20.10
CA GLY A 235 12.96 -16.12 19.69
C GLY A 235 13.11 -15.76 18.22
N VAL A 236 12.24 -16.28 17.34
CA VAL A 236 12.18 -15.88 15.93
C VAL A 236 11.84 -14.39 15.80
N VAL A 237 10.89 -13.90 16.61
CA VAL A 237 10.46 -12.50 16.64
C VAL A 237 11.59 -11.60 17.12
N LEU A 238 12.16 -11.92 18.29
CA LEU A 238 13.24 -11.13 18.90
C LEU A 238 14.48 -11.07 18.00
N GLY A 239 14.80 -12.17 17.30
CA GLY A 239 15.94 -12.24 16.38
C GLY A 239 15.79 -11.45 15.09
N ASN A 240 14.56 -11.14 14.65
CA ASN A 240 14.29 -10.39 13.41
C ASN A 240 13.69 -8.99 13.67
N LEU A 241 13.84 -8.48 14.89
CA LEU A 241 13.25 -7.22 15.32
C LEU A 241 13.61 -6.05 14.40
N GLN A 242 14.89 -5.93 14.01
CA GLN A 242 15.33 -4.83 13.14
C GLN A 242 14.63 -4.86 11.77
N GLY A 243 14.46 -6.05 11.19
CA GLY A 243 13.75 -6.22 9.92
C GLY A 243 12.27 -5.87 10.03
N LEU A 244 11.62 -6.25 11.14
CA LEU A 244 10.23 -5.90 11.42
C LEU A 244 10.05 -4.39 11.59
N LEU A 245 10.90 -3.73 12.37
CA LEU A 245 10.85 -2.27 12.59
C LEU A 245 11.08 -1.51 11.28
N ALA A 246 12.06 -1.92 10.48
CA ALA A 246 12.33 -1.30 9.19
C ALA A 246 11.16 -1.46 8.21
N ALA A 247 10.53 -2.64 8.16
CA ALA A 247 9.35 -2.88 7.34
C ALA A 247 8.15 -2.03 7.77
N ARG A 248 7.98 -1.80 9.08
CA ARG A 248 6.92 -0.97 9.65
C ARG A 248 7.11 0.52 9.40
N GLU A 249 8.34 1.02 9.54
CA GLU A 249 8.69 2.40 9.18
C GLU A 249 8.46 2.64 7.68
N ALA A 250 8.82 1.66 6.84
CA ALA A 250 8.56 1.71 5.41
C ALA A 250 7.05 1.70 5.09
N GLU A 251 6.26 0.84 5.76
CA GLU A 251 4.79 0.86 5.66
C GLU A 251 4.21 2.22 6.02
N ASP A 252 4.56 2.76 7.19
CA ASP A 252 4.05 4.06 7.66
C ASP A 252 4.35 5.15 6.64
N SER A 253 5.57 5.18 6.09
CA SER A 253 5.94 6.11 5.03
C SER A 253 5.06 5.97 3.79
N VAL A 254 4.79 4.76 3.31
CA VAL A 254 3.94 4.52 2.12
C VAL A 254 2.50 4.94 2.39
N VAL A 255 1.95 4.55 3.53
CA VAL A 255 0.56 4.85 3.91
C VAL A 255 0.37 6.36 4.10
N LYS A 256 1.28 7.02 4.80
CA LYS A 256 1.26 8.48 5.03
C LYS A 256 1.39 9.28 3.73
N ASP A 257 2.24 8.85 2.80
CA ASP A 257 2.43 9.53 1.52
C ASP A 257 1.35 9.19 0.48
N SER A 258 0.55 8.15 0.70
CA SER A 258 -0.47 7.69 -0.27
C SER A 258 -1.53 8.73 -0.59
N GLU A 259 -2.03 9.47 0.41
CA GLU A 259 -3.06 10.49 0.23
C GLU A 259 -2.51 11.79 -0.40
N PRO A 260 -1.36 12.35 0.03
CA PRO A 260 -0.68 13.42 -0.70
C PRO A 260 -0.38 13.06 -2.16
N LEU A 261 0.09 11.83 -2.42
CA LEU A 261 0.36 11.32 -3.76
C LEU A 261 -0.92 11.28 -4.59
N ARG A 262 -2.01 10.72 -4.04
CA ARG A 262 -3.32 10.69 -4.71
C ARG A 262 -3.80 12.09 -5.07
N ARG A 263 -3.77 13.05 -4.14
CA ARG A 263 -4.18 14.44 -4.40
C ARG A 263 -3.35 15.11 -5.47
N GLY A 264 -2.03 14.90 -5.45
CA GLY A 264 -1.13 15.44 -6.47
C GLY A 264 -1.45 14.89 -7.86
N LEU A 265 -1.70 13.58 -7.97
CA LEU A 265 -2.10 12.95 -9.23
C LEU A 265 -3.51 13.36 -9.68
N ASP A 266 -4.45 13.52 -8.76
CA ASP A 266 -5.80 14.03 -9.04
C ASP A 266 -5.73 15.46 -9.63
N GLU A 267 -4.89 16.33 -9.08
CA GLU A 267 -4.67 17.68 -9.62
C GLU A 267 -4.02 17.63 -11.02
N VAL A 268 -3.04 16.74 -11.23
CA VAL A 268 -2.44 16.53 -12.57
C VAL A 268 -3.53 16.08 -13.56
N ALA A 269 -4.37 15.13 -13.17
CA ALA A 269 -5.47 14.65 -13.99
C ALA A 269 -6.50 15.75 -14.28
N ALA A 270 -6.87 16.55 -13.27
CA ALA A 270 -7.82 17.65 -13.40
C ALA A 270 -7.33 18.70 -14.40
N ARG A 271 -6.08 19.16 -14.27
CA ARG A 271 -5.50 20.14 -15.21
C ARG A 271 -5.29 19.57 -16.61
N LEU A 272 -4.96 18.28 -16.71
CA LEU A 272 -4.86 17.59 -18.00
C LEU A 272 -6.22 17.46 -18.70
N ARG A 273 -7.32 17.26 -17.94
CA ARG A 273 -8.71 17.22 -18.44
C ARG A 273 -9.26 18.59 -18.81
N ALA A 274 -9.04 19.59 -17.94
CA ALA A 274 -9.43 20.96 -18.22
C ALA A 274 -8.78 21.46 -19.52
N GLY A 275 -7.60 20.89 -19.83
CA GLY A 275 -6.66 21.48 -20.74
C GLY A 275 -6.22 22.83 -20.18
N GLU A 276 -4.99 23.22 -20.40
CA GLU A 276 -4.88 24.58 -20.93
C GLU A 276 -5.65 24.55 -22.26
N SER A 277 -6.95 24.79 -22.16
CA SER A 277 -7.83 24.99 -23.28
C SER A 277 -7.22 26.18 -24.00
N GLY A 278 -6.55 25.89 -25.12
CA GLY A 278 -6.46 26.87 -26.19
C GLY A 278 -7.86 27.43 -26.29
N PRO A 279 -8.03 28.73 -26.03
CA PRO A 279 -9.30 29.27 -25.61
C PRO A 279 -10.38 28.92 -26.63
N TRP A 280 -11.61 28.66 -26.20
CA TRP A 280 -12.74 28.22 -27.04
C TRP A 280 -12.89 29.05 -28.35
N TRP A 281 -12.39 30.28 -28.36
CA TRP A 281 -12.27 31.11 -29.56
C TRP A 281 -11.34 30.55 -30.65
N SER A 282 -10.40 29.65 -30.35
CA SER A 282 -9.54 28.95 -31.31
C SER A 282 -10.28 27.86 -32.09
N LEU A 283 -11.24 27.17 -31.44
CA LEU A 283 -12.19 26.28 -32.11
C LEU A 283 -13.15 27.08 -32.99
N LEU A 284 -13.61 28.24 -32.52
CA LEU A 284 -14.40 29.17 -33.34
C LEU A 284 -13.58 29.78 -34.48
N LEU A 285 -12.31 30.12 -34.27
CA LEU A 285 -11.43 30.62 -35.34
C LEU A 285 -11.20 29.54 -36.39
N GLY A 286 -11.02 28.28 -35.97
CA GLY A 286 -10.95 27.13 -36.87
C GLY A 286 -12.22 26.95 -37.69
N LEU A 287 -13.40 27.13 -37.06
CA LEU A 287 -14.69 27.08 -37.74
C LEU A 287 -14.87 28.25 -38.73
N VAL A 288 -14.51 29.47 -38.32
CA VAL A 288 -14.59 30.68 -39.16
C VAL A 288 -13.67 30.58 -40.36
N VAL A 289 -12.44 30.09 -40.19
CA VAL A 289 -11.49 29.86 -41.28
C VAL A 289 -12.01 28.77 -42.22
N ALA A 290 -12.60 27.68 -41.70
CA ALA A 290 -13.19 26.63 -42.53
C ALA A 290 -14.37 27.13 -43.36
N VAL A 291 -15.23 27.99 -42.79
CA VAL A 291 -16.36 28.61 -43.50
C VAL A 291 -15.88 29.63 -44.55
N ALA A 292 -14.88 30.45 -44.23
CA ALA A 292 -14.31 31.42 -45.18
C ALA A 292 -13.65 30.73 -46.38
N VAL A 293 -12.97 29.61 -46.14
CA VAL A 293 -12.36 28.80 -47.19
C VAL A 293 -13.42 28.11 -48.07
N MET A 294 -14.54 27.64 -47.49
CA MET A 294 -15.66 27.09 -48.26
C MET A 294 -16.36 28.15 -49.11
N ALA A 295 -16.53 29.37 -48.60
CA ALA A 295 -17.13 30.48 -49.35
C ALA A 295 -16.28 30.93 -50.54
N LEU A 296 -14.95 30.87 -50.42
CA LEU A 296 -14.02 31.21 -51.51
C LEU A 296 -13.89 30.11 -52.57
N ALA A 297 -14.27 28.87 -52.23
CA ALA A 297 -14.22 27.72 -53.12
C ALA A 297 -15.53 27.48 -53.90
N MET A 298 -16.61 28.23 -53.62
CA MET A 298 -17.83 28.19 -54.42
C MET A 298 -17.65 29.02 -55.71
N PRO A 299 -17.82 28.41 -56.90
CA PRO A 299 -17.73 29.14 -58.16
C PRO A 299 -18.91 30.13 -58.28
N PHE A 300 -18.59 31.40 -58.52
CA PHE A 300 -19.57 32.43 -58.87
C PHE A 300 -20.35 32.01 -60.14
N PRO A 301 -21.69 31.91 -60.11
CA PRO A 301 -22.45 31.76 -61.34
C PRO A 301 -22.36 33.07 -62.14
N GLY A 302 -21.61 33.01 -63.25
CA GLY A 302 -21.41 34.14 -64.15
C GLY A 302 -22.70 34.58 -64.82
N ARG A 303 -22.93 35.90 -64.81
CA ARG A 303 -23.92 36.60 -65.65
C ARG A 303 -23.64 36.27 -67.13
N GLY A 304 -24.44 35.39 -67.74
CA GLY A 304 -24.19 35.00 -69.13
C GLY A 304 -25.34 34.40 -69.95
N GLU A 305 -26.52 34.11 -69.38
CA GLU A 305 -27.58 33.38 -70.12
C GLU A 305 -28.97 34.06 -70.13
N ILE A 306 -29.02 35.39 -70.19
CA ILE A 306 -30.29 36.12 -70.37
C ILE A 306 -30.52 36.50 -71.86
N GLY A 307 -29.55 36.27 -72.75
CA GLY A 307 -29.61 36.74 -74.16
C GLY A 307 -30.10 35.76 -75.23
N ARG A 308 -30.34 34.47 -74.93
CA ARG A 308 -30.60 33.44 -75.97
C ARG A 308 -32.03 32.89 -76.05
N MET A 309 -32.96 33.38 -75.23
CA MET A 309 -34.35 32.88 -75.23
C MET A 309 -35.30 33.57 -76.24
N TRP A 310 -34.87 34.58 -76.99
CA TRP A 310 -35.75 35.37 -77.89
C TRP A 310 -35.54 35.17 -79.40
N SER A 311 -34.74 34.20 -79.88
CA SER A 311 -34.40 34.10 -81.32
C SER A 311 -34.79 32.80 -82.05
N ARG A 312 -35.51 31.85 -81.44
CA ARG A 312 -35.95 30.62 -82.13
C ARG A 312 -37.36 30.16 -81.76
N SER A 313 -38.39 30.78 -82.35
CA SER A 313 -39.62 30.10 -82.81
C SER A 313 -40.60 31.08 -83.50
N ARG A 314 -40.11 31.86 -84.47
CA ARG A 314 -40.95 32.28 -85.59
C ARG A 314 -40.72 31.31 -86.76
N SER A 315 -41.82 31.03 -87.45
CA SER A 315 -42.01 30.38 -88.76
C SER A 315 -42.22 28.85 -88.85
N SER A 316 -43.52 28.51 -88.97
CA SER A 316 -44.27 27.41 -89.62
C SER A 316 -43.80 27.02 -91.04
N PRO A 317 -44.52 26.22 -91.90
CA PRO A 317 -45.78 25.46 -91.81
C PRO A 317 -45.59 24.02 -92.44
N PRO A 318 -46.47 23.36 -93.23
CA PRO A 318 -47.80 23.67 -93.81
C PRO A 318 -49.01 23.32 -92.92
#